data_AF-A0A8J6SS34-F1
#
_entry.id   AF-A0A8J6SS34-F1
#
_cell.length_a   1.000
_cell.length_b   1.000
_cell.length_c   1.000
_cell.angle_alpha   90.00
_cell.angle_beta   90.00
_cell.angle_gamma   90.00
#
_symmetry.space_group_name_H-M   'P 1'
#
loop_
_entity.id
_entity.type
_entity.pdbx_description
1 polymer ?
#
loop_
_entity_poly.entity_id
_entity_poly.type
_entity_poly.pdbx_seq_one_letter_code
_entity_poly.pdbx_strand_id
1 'polypeptide(L)'
;MLRRHSPHIKMSIPVGITTLLLLASGASAAPLPANLGSSITAQIPANATVLHVNPTLGTDNPDAGRESTPFRTISYAMQQAQPNTVVQLAPGSYTRDTGEVFPIVVRPDVILRGDESTKGQTVLIIGSGSYASPTFAVQNVTIRAESDSSIRGVTVTNPNSRGTAIWVESTNPSIRDSTLSNSLRDGIFVTGTAAPTIEGNVFTNNQGNGVSVARTAQGEIRGNIFQSTGFGIAIGDNSSPRVENNQVVQNVDGIVVSNNARPVLRNNVIESNTRDGVVAIANAQPDLGTAESPGENLIRNNGRYDLYNATRSNTIVAVGNQIDPEQISGSVDFVAATVAGASRFSDVTGHWAAAYIEALANRDVIGGFPDGTYRPNEPVTRAQFAAIVNAAFSPTPERSGITFPDVRSDFWGNAAIQSAYRGNFLSGYPDATFRPNQQIPRVQALVSLASGLKLPTGDTTALTRYQDAGQVPAYATGAIAAATQRGIVVNYPNVQQLNPNQVATRADVAAFIYQALVNAGQAEAIPSPYLVLSSDVNPLQ
;
A
#
# COMPACT_ATOMS: atom_id res chain seq x y z
N MET A 1 -43.10 -19.26 -44.51
CA MET A 1 -42.97 -17.93 -45.13
C MET A 1 -42.93 -16.88 -44.04
N LEU A 2 -41.79 -16.26 -43.76
CA LEU A 2 -41.66 -14.98 -43.05
C LEU A 2 -40.22 -14.49 -43.21
N ARG A 3 -40.06 -13.40 -43.98
CA ARG A 3 -38.80 -12.77 -44.35
C ARG A 3 -38.22 -12.00 -43.16
N ARG A 4 -36.96 -12.25 -42.79
CA ARG A 4 -36.16 -11.36 -41.93
C ARG A 4 -35.40 -10.36 -42.81
N HIS A 5 -35.64 -9.08 -42.59
CA HIS A 5 -34.89 -7.97 -43.18
C HIS A 5 -33.58 -7.77 -42.42
N SER A 6 -32.47 -7.73 -43.17
CA SER A 6 -31.18 -7.17 -42.74
C SER A 6 -31.02 -5.80 -43.39
N PRO A 7 -30.50 -4.77 -42.71
CA PRO A 7 -29.96 -3.60 -43.39
C PRO A 7 -28.43 -3.70 -43.42
N HIS A 8 -27.89 -3.84 -44.63
CA HIS A 8 -26.50 -3.52 -44.94
C HIS A 8 -26.37 -2.00 -45.08
N ILE A 9 -25.59 -1.37 -44.21
CA ILE A 9 -25.13 0.01 -44.42
C ILE A 9 -23.70 -0.07 -44.97
N LYS A 10 -23.55 0.30 -46.24
CA LYS A 10 -22.26 0.62 -46.86
C LYS A 10 -21.86 2.03 -46.41
N MET A 11 -20.70 2.19 -45.80
CA MET A 11 -20.11 3.49 -45.55
C MET A 11 -18.72 3.57 -46.19
N SER A 12 -18.63 4.45 -47.17
CA SER A 12 -17.45 4.78 -47.97
C SER A 12 -16.51 5.67 -47.15
N ILE A 13 -15.22 5.37 -47.17
CA ILE A 13 -14.15 6.16 -46.53
C ILE A 13 -13.66 7.22 -47.54
N PRO A 14 -13.60 8.51 -47.19
CA PRO A 14 -12.69 9.45 -47.83
C PRO A 14 -11.45 9.64 -46.97
N VAL A 15 -10.28 9.44 -47.59
CA VAL A 15 -8.97 9.79 -47.05
C VAL A 15 -8.82 11.30 -47.14
N GLY A 16 -8.58 11.95 -46.00
CA GLY A 16 -8.28 13.38 -45.90
C GLY A 16 -7.21 13.61 -44.85
N ILE A 17 -5.94 13.57 -45.26
CA ILE A 17 -4.80 13.96 -44.45
C ILE A 17 -4.86 15.49 -44.29
N THR A 18 -5.07 15.98 -43.08
CA THR A 18 -4.88 17.39 -42.76
C THR A 18 -4.08 17.52 -41.47
N THR A 19 -2.85 17.98 -41.65
CA THR A 19 -1.87 18.35 -40.64
C THR A 19 -2.43 19.46 -39.75
N LEU A 20 -2.47 19.25 -38.44
CA LEU A 20 -2.71 20.32 -37.47
C LEU A 20 -1.56 20.37 -36.46
N LEU A 21 -0.67 21.33 -36.71
CA LEU A 21 0.40 21.77 -35.82
C LEU A 21 -0.23 22.74 -34.80
N LEU A 22 -0.35 22.34 -33.53
CA LEU A 22 -0.59 23.27 -32.44
C LEU A 22 0.65 23.33 -31.54
N LEU A 23 1.28 24.50 -31.55
CA LEU A 23 2.28 24.94 -30.59
C LEU A 23 1.54 25.28 -29.28
N ALA A 24 1.89 24.58 -28.19
CA ALA A 24 1.68 25.07 -26.84
C ALA A 24 3.03 25.02 -26.10
N SER A 25 3.40 26.20 -25.62
CA SER A 25 4.66 26.59 -25.01
C SER A 25 4.81 26.11 -23.56
N GLY A 26 6.02 25.69 -23.20
CA GLY A 26 6.69 26.09 -21.97
C GLY A 26 6.21 25.49 -20.64
N ALA A 27 6.70 24.29 -20.32
CA ALA A 27 7.04 23.93 -18.95
C ALA A 27 8.39 23.20 -18.96
N SER A 28 9.39 23.82 -18.36
CA SER A 28 10.75 23.31 -18.19
C SER A 28 10.75 22.03 -17.33
N ALA A 29 11.00 20.89 -17.95
CA ALA A 29 11.41 19.69 -17.24
C ALA A 29 12.84 19.90 -16.71
N ALA A 30 12.98 20.06 -15.40
CA ALA A 30 14.28 20.03 -14.75
C ALA A 30 14.85 18.60 -14.83
N PRO A 31 16.15 18.42 -15.13
CA PRO A 31 16.77 17.11 -15.27
C PRO A 31 16.84 16.40 -13.91
N LEU A 32 16.43 15.13 -13.89
CA LEU A 32 16.66 14.23 -12.76
C LEU A 32 18.17 14.14 -12.49
N PRO A 33 18.64 14.27 -11.24
CA PRO A 33 20.03 14.02 -10.92
C PRO A 33 20.31 12.52 -11.10
N ALA A 34 21.16 12.20 -12.07
CA ALA A 34 21.82 10.91 -12.18
C ALA A 34 22.71 10.73 -10.95
N ASN A 35 22.33 9.81 -10.07
CA ASN A 35 23.28 9.24 -9.11
C ASN A 35 23.29 7.72 -9.30
N LEU A 36 24.36 7.26 -9.94
CA LEU A 36 24.72 5.86 -10.14
C LEU A 36 25.05 5.25 -8.77
N GLY A 37 24.03 4.69 -8.10
CA GLY A 37 24.17 3.82 -6.95
C GLY A 37 23.85 2.40 -7.36
N SER A 38 24.90 1.63 -7.65
CA SER A 38 24.98 0.17 -7.82
C SER A 38 23.67 -0.62 -7.80
N SER A 39 23.32 -1.14 -8.98
CA SER A 39 22.34 -2.21 -9.17
C SER A 39 22.55 -3.35 -8.16
N ILE A 40 21.61 -3.52 -7.25
CA ILE A 40 21.53 -4.72 -6.42
C ILE A 40 20.89 -5.81 -7.28
N THR A 41 21.64 -6.37 -8.24
CA THR A 41 21.23 -7.60 -8.90
C THR A 41 21.27 -8.70 -7.86
N ALA A 42 20.11 -9.27 -7.53
CA ALA A 42 20.01 -10.46 -6.70
C ALA A 42 21.04 -11.51 -7.18
N GLN A 43 21.98 -11.86 -6.30
CA GLN A 43 23.04 -12.80 -6.60
C GLN A 43 22.47 -14.14 -7.04
N ILE A 44 23.02 -14.70 -8.13
CA ILE A 44 22.80 -16.08 -8.55
C ILE A 44 23.18 -16.98 -7.35
N PRO A 45 22.38 -18.00 -7.00
CA PRO A 45 22.79 -18.98 -5.99
C PRO A 45 24.19 -19.50 -6.35
N ALA A 46 25.11 -19.56 -5.39
CA ALA A 46 26.54 -19.79 -5.63
C ALA A 46 26.90 -21.11 -6.37
N ASN A 47 25.91 -21.98 -6.66
CA ASN A 47 26.04 -23.26 -7.36
C ASN A 47 25.03 -23.46 -8.52
N ALA A 48 24.35 -22.42 -9.02
CA ALA A 48 23.36 -22.59 -10.09
C ALA A 48 24.02 -22.66 -11.48
N THR A 49 23.65 -23.67 -12.28
CA THR A 49 24.08 -23.78 -13.68
C THR A 49 23.36 -22.73 -14.52
N VAL A 50 24.09 -21.98 -15.35
CA VAL A 50 23.48 -20.97 -16.24
C VAL A 50 23.50 -21.46 -17.69
N LEU A 51 22.33 -21.51 -18.32
CA LEU A 51 22.15 -21.79 -19.74
C LEU A 51 21.71 -20.50 -20.44
N HIS A 52 22.45 -20.08 -21.47
CA HIS A 52 22.14 -18.86 -22.23
C HIS A 52 21.32 -19.18 -23.47
N VAL A 53 20.30 -18.37 -23.75
CA VAL A 53 19.42 -18.51 -24.93
C VAL A 53 19.38 -17.18 -25.69
N ASN A 54 19.51 -17.24 -27.01
CA ASN A 54 19.38 -16.09 -27.90
C ASN A 54 18.64 -16.51 -29.18
N PRO A 55 17.46 -15.94 -29.49
CA PRO A 55 16.59 -16.42 -30.56
C PRO A 55 17.12 -16.07 -31.96
N THR A 56 18.09 -15.15 -32.04
CA THR A 56 18.68 -14.69 -33.31
C THR A 56 20.03 -15.31 -33.58
N LEU A 57 20.89 -15.39 -32.57
CA LEU A 57 22.29 -15.83 -32.71
C LEU A 57 22.53 -17.28 -32.25
N GLY A 58 21.59 -17.87 -31.52
CA GLY A 58 21.76 -19.18 -30.92
C GLY A 58 21.58 -20.36 -31.87
N THR A 59 21.97 -21.54 -31.40
CA THR A 59 21.79 -22.82 -32.09
C THR A 59 21.40 -23.93 -31.11
N ASP A 60 20.45 -24.78 -31.49
CA ASP A 60 19.94 -25.86 -30.64
C ASP A 60 20.71 -27.15 -30.91
N ASN A 61 21.87 -27.27 -30.27
CA ASN A 61 22.67 -28.49 -30.27
C ASN A 61 23.27 -28.75 -28.88
N PRO A 62 23.73 -29.98 -28.55
CA PRO A 62 24.18 -30.32 -27.20
C PRO A 62 25.40 -29.54 -26.71
N ASP A 63 26.20 -28.98 -27.62
CA ASP A 63 27.44 -28.26 -27.28
C ASP A 63 27.22 -26.77 -27.02
N ALA A 64 26.02 -26.24 -27.26
CA ALA A 64 25.63 -24.86 -27.02
C ALA A 64 25.22 -24.61 -25.55
N GLY A 65 24.57 -23.46 -25.27
CA GLY A 65 24.07 -23.08 -23.94
C GLY A 65 25.03 -22.24 -23.10
N ARG A 66 26.22 -21.92 -23.61
CA ARG A 66 27.17 -20.96 -22.98
C ARG A 66 26.90 -19.55 -23.49
N GLU A 67 27.39 -18.54 -22.78
CA GLU A 67 27.25 -17.13 -23.19
C GLU A 67 27.78 -16.86 -24.61
N SER A 68 28.93 -17.44 -24.97
CA SER A 68 29.54 -17.29 -26.30
C SER A 68 28.84 -18.10 -27.41
N THR A 69 28.10 -19.14 -27.05
CA THR A 69 27.43 -20.06 -27.97
C THR A 69 26.07 -20.45 -27.38
N PRO A 70 25.09 -19.53 -27.35
CA PRO A 70 23.82 -19.74 -26.68
C PRO A 70 22.92 -20.74 -27.43
N PHE A 71 21.97 -21.34 -26.73
CA PHE A 71 20.87 -22.03 -27.38
C PHE A 71 20.02 -21.06 -28.19
N ARG A 72 19.31 -21.55 -29.21
CA ARG A 72 18.39 -20.73 -29.98
C ARG A 72 17.05 -20.61 -29.28
N THR A 73 16.52 -21.71 -28.77
CA THR A 73 15.16 -21.76 -28.23
C THR A 73 15.12 -22.03 -26.72
N ILE A 74 14.12 -21.45 -26.06
CA ILE A 74 13.77 -21.75 -24.67
C ILE A 74 13.33 -23.20 -24.58
N SER A 75 12.57 -23.68 -25.58
CA SER A 75 12.09 -25.05 -25.67
C SER A 75 13.23 -26.07 -25.58
N TYR A 76 14.33 -25.85 -26.32
CA TYR A 76 15.51 -26.71 -26.24
C TYR A 76 16.23 -26.56 -24.91
N ALA A 77 16.43 -25.33 -24.43
CA ALA A 77 17.05 -25.08 -23.13
C ALA A 77 16.32 -25.79 -21.98
N MET A 78 14.98 -25.80 -22.00
CA MET A 78 14.17 -26.51 -21.02
C MET A 78 14.34 -28.03 -21.09
N GLN A 79 14.65 -28.59 -22.26
CA GLN A 79 14.95 -30.03 -22.37
C GLN A 79 16.26 -30.40 -21.68
N GLN A 80 17.26 -29.52 -21.76
CA GLN A 80 18.59 -29.71 -21.16
C GLN A 80 18.64 -29.34 -19.67
N ALA A 81 17.80 -28.40 -19.24
CA ALA A 81 17.81 -27.89 -17.87
C ALA A 81 17.52 -28.99 -16.83
N GLN A 82 18.33 -28.98 -15.78
CA GLN A 82 18.17 -29.76 -14.55
C GLN A 82 17.63 -28.85 -13.43
N PRO A 83 17.13 -29.40 -12.30
CA PRO A 83 16.85 -28.61 -11.11
C PRO A 83 18.02 -27.67 -10.74
N ASN A 84 17.72 -26.50 -10.21
CA ASN A 84 18.66 -25.43 -9.88
C ASN A 84 19.41 -24.83 -11.11
N THR A 85 18.77 -24.84 -12.28
CA THR A 85 19.30 -24.19 -13.51
C THR A 85 18.67 -22.81 -13.71
N VAL A 86 19.49 -21.83 -14.10
CA VAL A 86 19.05 -20.53 -14.62
C VAL A 86 19.13 -20.53 -16.14
N VAL A 87 17.99 -20.42 -16.81
CA VAL A 87 17.89 -20.19 -18.25
C VAL A 87 17.84 -18.68 -18.49
N GLN A 88 18.99 -18.09 -18.84
CA GLN A 88 19.16 -16.67 -19.11
C GLN A 88 18.83 -16.35 -20.57
N LEU A 89 17.84 -15.50 -20.77
CA LEU A 89 17.35 -15.06 -22.07
C LEU A 89 18.03 -13.76 -22.49
N ALA A 90 18.51 -13.72 -23.73
CA ALA A 90 18.90 -12.50 -24.40
C ALA A 90 17.66 -11.74 -24.92
N PRO A 91 17.77 -10.42 -25.16
CA PRO A 91 16.76 -9.66 -25.89
C PRO A 91 16.39 -10.30 -27.24
N GLY A 92 15.10 -10.33 -27.54
CA GLY A 92 14.57 -10.88 -28.79
C GLY A 92 13.14 -11.41 -28.64
N SER A 93 12.60 -11.84 -29.76
CA SER A 93 11.27 -12.46 -29.83
C SER A 93 11.41 -13.97 -29.90
N TYR A 94 10.78 -14.67 -28.97
CA TYR A 94 10.70 -16.12 -28.85
C TYR A 94 9.31 -16.56 -29.29
N THR A 95 9.21 -16.97 -30.54
CA THR A 95 7.96 -17.34 -31.21
C THR A 95 8.11 -18.69 -31.93
N ARG A 96 7.02 -19.21 -32.50
CA ARG A 96 7.11 -20.40 -33.36
C ARG A 96 8.01 -20.18 -34.57
N ASP A 97 8.04 -18.95 -35.12
CA ASP A 97 8.89 -18.60 -36.27
C ASP A 97 10.37 -18.59 -35.90
N THR A 98 10.71 -18.33 -34.64
CA THR A 98 12.09 -18.45 -34.14
C THR A 98 12.44 -19.85 -33.65
N GLY A 99 11.49 -20.79 -33.67
CA GLY A 99 11.71 -22.22 -33.38
C GLY A 99 11.06 -22.71 -32.09
N GLU A 100 10.34 -21.88 -31.34
CA GLU A 100 9.72 -22.31 -30.07
C GLU A 100 8.59 -23.32 -30.27
N VAL A 101 8.50 -24.28 -29.34
CA VAL A 101 7.43 -25.26 -29.23
C VAL A 101 6.60 -24.94 -28.00
N PHE A 102 5.35 -24.54 -28.23
CA PHE A 102 4.41 -24.17 -27.17
C PHE A 102 3.46 -25.32 -26.79
N PRO A 103 3.03 -25.42 -25.52
CA PRO A 103 3.40 -24.54 -24.40
C PRO A 103 4.84 -24.79 -23.95
N ILE A 104 5.56 -23.72 -23.61
CA ILE A 104 6.87 -23.83 -22.97
C ILE A 104 6.63 -24.30 -21.53
N VAL A 105 7.20 -25.43 -21.15
CA VAL A 105 7.11 -25.97 -19.78
C VAL A 105 8.34 -25.54 -19.01
N VAL A 106 8.17 -24.64 -18.04
CA VAL A 106 9.26 -24.28 -17.11
C VAL A 106 9.33 -25.36 -16.06
N ARG A 107 10.42 -26.14 -16.09
CA ARG A 107 10.61 -27.33 -15.26
C ARG A 107 10.70 -26.99 -13.76
N PRO A 108 10.47 -27.98 -12.89
CA PRO A 108 10.62 -27.77 -11.46
C PRO A 108 12.00 -27.26 -11.09
N ASP A 109 12.06 -26.31 -10.15
CA ASP A 109 13.31 -25.71 -9.65
C ASP A 109 14.20 -25.08 -10.76
N VAL A 110 13.60 -24.71 -11.89
CA VAL A 110 14.28 -23.97 -12.97
C VAL A 110 13.83 -22.52 -12.98
N ILE A 111 14.79 -21.62 -13.21
CA ILE A 111 14.59 -20.19 -13.31
C ILE A 111 14.66 -19.79 -14.79
N LEU A 112 13.53 -19.34 -15.37
CA LEU A 112 13.50 -18.63 -16.64
C LEU A 112 13.68 -17.13 -16.40
N ARG A 113 14.79 -16.55 -16.87
CA ARG A 113 15.19 -15.18 -16.55
C ARG A 113 15.48 -14.36 -17.80
N GLY A 114 14.76 -13.26 -17.98
CA GLY A 114 15.13 -12.19 -18.91
C GLY A 114 15.77 -11.01 -18.17
N ASP A 115 15.21 -9.82 -18.34
CA ASP A 115 15.64 -8.58 -17.69
C ASP A 115 14.58 -8.07 -16.70
N GLU A 116 14.85 -8.26 -15.42
CA GLU A 116 13.96 -7.85 -14.31
C GLU A 116 13.87 -6.32 -14.18
N SER A 117 14.95 -5.60 -14.54
CA SER A 117 15.01 -4.14 -14.38
C SER A 117 14.07 -3.40 -15.33
N THR A 118 13.81 -4.00 -16.49
CA THR A 118 12.89 -3.50 -17.51
C THR A 118 11.58 -4.29 -17.56
N LYS A 119 11.37 -5.21 -16.61
CA LYS A 119 10.23 -6.14 -16.59
C LYS A 119 10.03 -6.89 -17.91
N GLY A 120 11.14 -7.21 -18.57
CA GLY A 120 11.18 -8.00 -19.79
C GLY A 120 10.75 -7.30 -21.07
N GLN A 121 10.76 -5.96 -21.14
CA GLN A 121 10.33 -5.19 -22.32
C GLN A 121 10.99 -5.62 -23.64
N THR A 122 12.19 -6.19 -23.59
CA THR A 122 12.92 -6.65 -24.78
C THR A 122 13.00 -8.17 -24.91
N VAL A 123 12.42 -8.93 -23.98
CA VAL A 123 12.43 -10.41 -23.97
C VAL A 123 11.01 -10.88 -24.16
N LEU A 124 10.59 -11.05 -25.42
CA LEU A 124 9.19 -11.24 -25.81
C LEU A 124 8.90 -12.72 -26.09
N ILE A 125 8.05 -13.37 -25.30
CA ILE A 125 7.61 -14.76 -25.50
C ILE A 125 6.19 -14.73 -26.05
N ILE A 126 6.03 -15.03 -27.33
CA ILE A 126 4.76 -14.86 -28.05
C ILE A 126 4.37 -16.18 -28.72
N GLY A 127 3.29 -16.79 -28.23
CA GLY A 127 2.81 -18.04 -28.79
C GLY A 127 1.71 -18.69 -27.98
N SER A 128 1.35 -19.91 -28.39
CA SER A 128 0.23 -20.64 -27.80
C SER A 128 0.36 -22.12 -28.12
N GLY A 129 -0.04 -23.00 -27.23
CA GLY A 129 -0.04 -24.45 -27.44
C GLY A 129 -1.13 -25.15 -26.65
N SER A 130 -1.51 -26.35 -27.07
CA SER A 130 -2.58 -27.12 -26.44
C SER A 130 -2.10 -27.76 -25.13
N TYR A 131 -2.87 -27.61 -24.06
CA TYR A 131 -2.62 -28.24 -22.76
C TYR A 131 -3.90 -28.88 -22.22
N ALA A 132 -3.88 -30.18 -21.96
CA ALA A 132 -4.97 -30.87 -21.28
C ALA A 132 -4.84 -30.67 -19.76
N SER A 133 -5.57 -29.70 -19.22
CA SER A 133 -5.62 -29.46 -17.78
C SER A 133 -6.29 -30.65 -17.06
N PRO A 134 -5.76 -31.10 -15.90
CA PRO A 134 -6.44 -32.06 -15.03
C PRO A 134 -7.70 -31.49 -14.37
N THR A 135 -7.71 -30.19 -14.05
CA THR A 135 -8.85 -29.57 -13.38
C THR A 135 -9.82 -28.95 -14.38
N PHE A 136 -9.36 -28.47 -15.53
CA PHE A 136 -10.16 -27.88 -16.60
C PHE A 136 -10.16 -28.73 -17.88
N ALA A 137 -10.85 -28.30 -18.92
CA ALA A 137 -10.73 -28.93 -20.25
C ALA A 137 -9.43 -28.50 -20.94
N VAL A 138 -9.22 -28.95 -22.18
CA VAL A 138 -8.10 -28.50 -23.01
C VAL A 138 -8.06 -26.96 -23.10
N GLN A 139 -6.89 -26.40 -22.80
CA GLN A 139 -6.59 -24.97 -22.81
C GLN A 139 -5.54 -24.66 -23.88
N ASN A 140 -5.50 -23.39 -24.28
CA ASN A 140 -4.40 -22.84 -25.07
C ASN A 140 -3.48 -22.03 -24.15
N VAL A 141 -2.20 -22.35 -24.09
CA VAL A 141 -1.26 -21.84 -23.08
C VAL A 141 0.07 -21.46 -23.75
N THR A 142 0.66 -20.33 -23.37
CA THR A 142 2.02 -19.96 -23.82
C THR A 142 3.06 -20.64 -22.92
N ILE A 143 2.97 -20.44 -21.61
CA ILE A 143 3.89 -21.03 -20.63
C ILE A 143 3.11 -21.83 -19.59
N ARG A 144 3.59 -23.03 -19.26
CA ARG A 144 3.13 -23.81 -18.12
C ARG A 144 4.23 -23.83 -17.06
N ALA A 145 3.91 -23.40 -15.84
CA ALA A 145 4.87 -23.29 -14.75
C ALA A 145 4.72 -24.45 -13.75
N GLU A 146 5.79 -25.21 -13.54
CA GLU A 146 5.83 -26.35 -12.63
C GLU A 146 6.24 -25.95 -11.21
N SER A 147 6.20 -26.91 -10.27
CA SER A 147 6.53 -26.69 -8.85
C SER A 147 7.88 -26.02 -8.65
N ASP A 148 7.94 -25.03 -7.77
CA ASP A 148 9.18 -24.31 -7.40
C ASP A 148 9.93 -23.66 -8.58
N SER A 149 9.31 -23.58 -9.76
CA SER A 149 9.89 -22.87 -10.90
C SER A 149 9.79 -21.35 -10.73
N SER A 150 10.66 -20.61 -11.41
CA SER A 150 10.66 -19.15 -11.38
C SER A 150 10.63 -18.57 -12.78
N ILE A 151 9.73 -17.61 -13.02
CA ILE A 151 9.65 -16.84 -14.27
C ILE A 151 9.86 -15.38 -13.91
N ARG A 152 10.89 -14.75 -14.48
CA ARG A 152 11.24 -13.37 -14.13
C ARG A 152 11.80 -12.56 -15.30
N GLY A 153 11.46 -11.28 -15.38
CA GLY A 153 12.03 -10.36 -16.37
C GLY A 153 11.64 -10.68 -17.82
N VAL A 154 10.43 -11.18 -18.08
CA VAL A 154 9.97 -11.53 -19.44
C VAL A 154 8.67 -10.83 -19.80
N THR A 155 8.43 -10.60 -21.09
CA THR A 155 7.10 -10.25 -21.60
C THR A 155 6.44 -11.48 -22.20
N VAL A 156 5.21 -11.82 -21.80
CA VAL A 156 4.48 -12.99 -22.33
C VAL A 156 3.15 -12.57 -22.96
N THR A 157 2.89 -13.08 -24.17
CA THR A 157 1.65 -12.83 -24.92
C THR A 157 1.09 -14.13 -25.48
N ASN A 158 -0.21 -14.37 -25.23
CA ASN A 158 -0.96 -15.43 -25.91
C ASN A 158 -1.92 -14.84 -26.95
N PRO A 159 -1.64 -14.98 -28.25
CA PRO A 159 -2.46 -14.38 -29.31
C PRO A 159 -3.74 -15.17 -29.64
N ASN A 160 -4.01 -16.30 -28.97
CA ASN A 160 -5.24 -17.08 -29.23
C ASN A 160 -6.41 -16.55 -28.38
N SER A 161 -7.60 -16.48 -28.98
CA SER A 161 -8.82 -15.94 -28.34
C SER A 161 -9.29 -16.65 -27.06
N ARG A 162 -8.78 -17.84 -26.77
CA ARG A 162 -8.99 -18.57 -25.52
C ARG A 162 -7.66 -18.94 -24.85
N GLY A 163 -6.62 -18.17 -25.15
CA GLY A 163 -5.25 -18.44 -24.80
C GLY A 163 -4.80 -17.69 -23.57
N THR A 164 -4.21 -18.40 -22.61
CA THR A 164 -3.63 -17.83 -21.39
C THR A 164 -2.12 -17.69 -21.55
N ALA A 165 -1.53 -16.57 -21.13
CA ALA A 165 -0.07 -16.38 -21.19
C ALA A 165 0.65 -17.38 -20.27
N ILE A 166 0.34 -17.42 -18.98
CA ILE A 166 0.93 -18.38 -18.04
C ILE A 166 -0.15 -19.19 -17.33
N TRP A 167 -0.01 -20.52 -17.37
CA TRP A 167 -0.89 -21.46 -16.67
C TRP A 167 -0.18 -22.09 -15.47
N VAL A 168 -0.84 -22.06 -14.31
CA VAL A 168 -0.38 -22.66 -13.05
C VAL A 168 -1.41 -23.69 -12.58
N GLU A 169 -1.02 -24.95 -12.52
CA GLU A 169 -1.91 -26.09 -12.25
C GLU A 169 -1.42 -26.88 -11.04
N SER A 170 -2.04 -26.69 -9.87
CA SER A 170 -1.66 -27.40 -8.64
C SER A 170 -0.17 -27.33 -8.28
N THR A 171 0.51 -26.24 -8.68
CA THR A 171 1.93 -25.96 -8.44
C THR A 171 2.11 -24.60 -7.74
N ASN A 172 3.33 -24.29 -7.32
CA ASN A 172 3.70 -23.13 -6.49
C ASN A 172 4.87 -22.30 -7.09
N PRO A 173 4.84 -21.90 -8.38
CA PRO A 173 5.92 -21.12 -8.98
C PRO A 173 5.99 -19.69 -8.45
N SER A 174 7.15 -19.06 -8.63
CA SER A 174 7.34 -17.61 -8.46
C SER A 174 7.34 -16.90 -9.81
N ILE A 175 6.38 -16.01 -10.04
CA ILE A 175 6.26 -15.21 -11.26
C ILE A 175 6.46 -13.76 -10.86
N ARG A 176 7.57 -13.15 -11.28
CA ARG A 176 7.99 -11.85 -10.77
C ARG A 176 8.54 -10.91 -11.84
N ASP A 177 8.44 -9.60 -11.61
CA ASP A 177 9.07 -8.57 -12.44
C ASP A 177 8.93 -8.82 -13.95
N SER A 178 7.74 -9.21 -14.38
CA SER A 178 7.43 -9.59 -15.77
C SER A 178 6.25 -8.77 -16.29
N THR A 179 6.10 -8.73 -17.62
CA THR A 179 5.01 -8.04 -18.30
C THR A 179 4.09 -9.04 -19.00
N LEU A 180 2.83 -9.15 -18.59
CA LEU A 180 1.83 -10.01 -19.22
C LEU A 180 0.90 -9.13 -20.03
N SER A 181 1.08 -9.12 -21.35
CA SER A 181 0.41 -8.14 -22.20
C SER A 181 -0.16 -8.69 -23.49
N ASN A 182 -1.20 -8.01 -23.99
CA ASN A 182 -1.82 -8.26 -25.29
C ASN A 182 -2.34 -9.69 -25.48
N SER A 183 -2.61 -10.42 -24.39
CA SER A 183 -3.20 -11.74 -24.47
C SER A 183 -4.70 -11.63 -24.73
N LEU A 184 -5.25 -12.46 -25.62
CA LEU A 184 -6.68 -12.37 -25.95
C LEU A 184 -7.60 -13.03 -24.89
N ARG A 185 -7.02 -13.62 -23.85
CA ARG A 185 -7.73 -14.05 -22.64
C ARG A 185 -6.96 -13.59 -21.40
N ASP A 186 -6.42 -14.52 -20.61
CA ASP A 186 -5.88 -14.21 -19.28
C ASP A 186 -4.36 -14.05 -19.32
N GLY A 187 -3.81 -13.11 -18.55
CA GLY A 187 -2.38 -13.01 -18.34
C GLY A 187 -1.85 -14.24 -17.59
N ILE A 188 -2.40 -14.51 -16.40
CA ILE A 188 -2.10 -15.72 -15.62
C ILE A 188 -3.41 -16.41 -15.22
N PHE A 189 -3.43 -17.74 -15.30
CA PHE A 189 -4.53 -18.56 -14.78
C PHE A 189 -4.00 -19.54 -13.73
N VAL A 190 -4.56 -19.49 -12.53
CA VAL A 190 -4.18 -20.29 -11.36
C VAL A 190 -5.35 -21.22 -11.00
N THR A 191 -5.09 -22.52 -10.91
CA THR A 191 -6.14 -23.53 -10.71
C THR A 191 -5.68 -24.72 -9.87
N GLY A 192 -6.64 -25.60 -9.54
CA GLY A 192 -6.44 -26.79 -8.74
C GLY A 192 -6.15 -26.41 -7.30
N THR A 193 -5.03 -26.90 -6.78
CA THR A 193 -4.51 -26.57 -5.45
C THR A 193 -3.29 -25.66 -5.53
N ALA A 194 -3.12 -24.92 -6.63
CA ALA A 194 -1.95 -24.09 -6.85
C ALA A 194 -1.83 -23.00 -5.79
N ALA A 195 -0.60 -22.63 -5.46
CA ALA A 195 -0.28 -21.55 -4.52
C ALA A 195 0.96 -20.76 -4.98
N PRO A 196 0.90 -20.07 -6.13
CA PRO A 196 2.03 -19.30 -6.64
C PRO A 196 2.26 -18.00 -5.87
N THR A 197 3.46 -17.44 -6.02
CA THR A 197 3.73 -16.03 -5.70
C THR A 197 3.77 -15.24 -7.01
N ILE A 198 2.88 -14.25 -7.17
CA ILE A 198 2.79 -13.37 -8.32
C ILE A 198 3.14 -11.96 -7.85
N GLU A 199 4.34 -11.49 -8.16
CA GLU A 199 4.92 -10.28 -7.55
C GLU A 199 5.50 -9.26 -8.53
N GLY A 200 5.19 -7.98 -8.37
CA GLY A 200 5.88 -6.93 -9.12
C GLY A 200 5.67 -6.98 -10.64
N ASN A 201 4.64 -7.67 -11.13
CA ASN A 201 4.37 -7.81 -12.55
C ASN A 201 3.48 -6.68 -13.09
N VAL A 202 3.49 -6.49 -14.40
CA VAL A 202 2.60 -5.56 -15.12
C VAL A 202 1.67 -6.36 -16.02
N PHE A 203 0.37 -6.23 -15.82
CA PHE A 203 -0.67 -6.82 -16.65
C PHE A 203 -1.33 -5.71 -17.45
N THR A 204 -1.18 -5.73 -18.78
CA THR A 204 -1.70 -4.64 -19.61
C THR A 204 -2.29 -5.09 -20.94
N ASN A 205 -3.43 -4.50 -21.34
CA ASN A 205 -4.08 -4.76 -22.63
C ASN A 205 -4.46 -6.23 -22.87
N ASN A 206 -4.78 -6.97 -21.80
CA ASN A 206 -5.30 -8.33 -21.93
C ASN A 206 -6.83 -8.27 -22.15
N GLN A 207 -7.33 -8.92 -23.20
CA GLN A 207 -8.76 -8.87 -23.54
C GLN A 207 -9.64 -9.58 -22.49
N GLY A 208 -9.11 -10.64 -21.87
CA GLY A 208 -9.70 -11.29 -20.70
C GLY A 208 -9.16 -10.66 -19.41
N ASN A 209 -8.73 -11.47 -18.45
CA ASN A 209 -8.34 -10.95 -17.14
C ASN A 209 -6.82 -10.74 -17.02
N GLY A 210 -6.39 -9.92 -16.07
CA GLY A 210 -4.98 -9.91 -15.65
C GLY A 210 -4.60 -11.25 -15.02
N VAL A 211 -5.23 -11.56 -13.88
CA VAL A 211 -5.09 -12.85 -13.19
C VAL A 211 -6.47 -13.48 -12.97
N SER A 212 -6.58 -14.78 -13.23
CA SER A 212 -7.74 -15.60 -12.86
C SER A 212 -7.33 -16.67 -11.85
N VAL A 213 -8.07 -16.80 -10.74
CA VAL A 213 -7.85 -17.82 -9.69
C VAL A 213 -9.13 -18.64 -9.52
N ALA A 214 -9.02 -19.96 -9.63
CA ALA A 214 -10.16 -20.88 -9.63
C ALA A 214 -9.92 -22.13 -8.78
N ARG A 215 -10.95 -22.98 -8.67
CA ARG A 215 -10.96 -24.19 -7.84
C ARG A 215 -10.67 -23.89 -6.38
N THR A 216 -9.67 -24.53 -5.81
CA THR A 216 -9.24 -24.37 -4.41
C THR A 216 -7.89 -23.68 -4.33
N ALA A 217 -7.50 -23.01 -5.42
CA ALA A 217 -6.20 -22.36 -5.48
C ALA A 217 -6.08 -21.26 -4.44
N GLN A 218 -4.86 -21.11 -3.95
CA GLN A 218 -4.40 -20.11 -3.01
C GLN A 218 -3.24 -19.36 -3.65
N GLY A 219 -2.39 -18.75 -2.84
CA GLY A 219 -1.20 -18.03 -3.28
C GLY A 219 -1.30 -16.54 -2.99
N GLU A 220 -0.26 -15.82 -3.38
CA GLU A 220 -0.07 -14.41 -3.09
C GLU A 220 0.03 -13.62 -4.40
N ILE A 221 -0.81 -12.59 -4.53
CA ILE A 221 -0.78 -11.64 -5.63
C ILE A 221 -0.41 -10.30 -5.02
N ARG A 222 0.84 -9.85 -5.20
CA ARG A 222 1.33 -8.66 -4.50
C ARG A 222 2.17 -7.69 -5.34
N GLY A 223 2.01 -6.39 -5.10
CA GLY A 223 2.86 -5.39 -5.76
C GLY A 223 2.73 -5.33 -7.28
N ASN A 224 1.66 -5.86 -7.87
CA ASN A 224 1.46 -5.89 -9.32
C ASN A 224 0.66 -4.68 -9.80
N ILE A 225 0.79 -4.35 -11.09
CA ILE A 225 -0.02 -3.35 -11.78
C ILE A 225 -0.95 -4.07 -12.77
N PHE A 226 -2.25 -3.80 -12.69
CA PHE A 226 -3.28 -4.30 -13.59
C PHE A 226 -3.95 -3.12 -14.29
N GLN A 227 -3.76 -3.02 -15.60
CA GLN A 227 -4.24 -1.89 -16.39
C GLN A 227 -4.88 -2.32 -17.71
N SER A 228 -6.03 -1.72 -18.07
CA SER A 228 -6.64 -1.94 -19.39
C SER A 228 -6.89 -3.42 -19.71
N THR A 229 -7.34 -4.18 -18.72
CA THR A 229 -7.80 -5.57 -18.91
C THR A 229 -9.32 -5.65 -18.81
N GLY A 230 -9.90 -6.82 -19.13
CA GLY A 230 -11.27 -7.16 -18.78
C GLY A 230 -11.49 -7.03 -17.27
N PHE A 231 -11.16 -8.05 -16.49
CA PHE A 231 -11.04 -7.90 -15.04
C PHE A 231 -9.58 -7.83 -14.64
N GLY A 232 -9.22 -6.89 -13.76
CA GLY A 232 -7.86 -6.88 -13.20
C GLY A 232 -7.54 -8.22 -12.56
N ILE A 233 -8.39 -8.65 -11.62
CA ILE A 233 -8.30 -9.95 -10.95
C ILE A 233 -9.67 -10.61 -10.88
N ALA A 234 -9.78 -11.86 -11.33
CA ALA A 234 -10.98 -12.69 -11.21
C ALA A 234 -10.73 -13.86 -10.25
N ILE A 235 -11.55 -13.99 -9.22
CA ILE A 235 -11.39 -15.00 -8.15
C ILE A 235 -12.70 -15.78 -8.04
N GLY A 236 -12.64 -17.09 -8.16
CA GLY A 236 -13.83 -17.94 -8.23
C GLY A 236 -13.72 -19.27 -7.51
N ASP A 237 -14.81 -20.04 -7.61
CA ASP A 237 -14.99 -21.35 -6.97
C ASP A 237 -14.80 -21.31 -5.45
N ASN A 238 -13.85 -22.05 -4.89
CA ASN A 238 -13.53 -22.09 -3.45
C ASN A 238 -12.12 -21.54 -3.18
N SER A 239 -11.62 -20.67 -4.07
CA SER A 239 -10.27 -20.11 -3.97
C SER A 239 -10.18 -19.04 -2.88
N SER A 240 -8.98 -18.89 -2.32
CA SER A 240 -8.70 -17.97 -1.20
C SER A 240 -7.29 -17.37 -1.29
N PRO A 241 -6.94 -16.68 -2.39
CA PRO A 241 -5.64 -16.01 -2.50
C PRO A 241 -5.57 -14.78 -1.57
N ARG A 242 -4.35 -14.37 -1.24
CA ARG A 242 -4.04 -13.06 -0.64
C ARG A 242 -3.73 -12.07 -1.76
N VAL A 243 -4.40 -10.92 -1.76
CA VAL A 243 -4.24 -9.86 -2.74
C VAL A 243 -3.80 -8.60 -2.02
N GLU A 244 -2.52 -8.25 -2.14
CA GLU A 244 -1.91 -7.21 -1.29
C GLU A 244 -1.06 -6.20 -2.07
N ASN A 245 -1.19 -4.90 -1.79
CA ASN A 245 -0.32 -3.87 -2.38
C ASN A 245 -0.35 -3.80 -3.92
N ASN A 246 -1.46 -4.19 -4.56
CA ASN A 246 -1.58 -4.11 -6.03
C ASN A 246 -2.23 -2.79 -6.46
N GLN A 247 -1.90 -2.35 -7.68
CA GLN A 247 -2.59 -1.26 -8.37
C GLN A 247 -3.50 -1.86 -9.45
N VAL A 248 -4.80 -1.67 -9.33
CA VAL A 248 -5.83 -2.22 -10.21
C VAL A 248 -6.64 -1.08 -10.82
N VAL A 249 -6.20 -0.61 -11.98
CA VAL A 249 -6.66 0.66 -12.56
C VAL A 249 -7.13 0.50 -14.00
N GLN A 250 -8.15 1.26 -14.42
CA GLN A 250 -8.57 1.34 -15.83
C GLN A 250 -8.92 -0.01 -16.48
N ASN A 251 -9.41 -0.97 -15.70
CA ASN A 251 -9.95 -2.24 -16.22
C ASN A 251 -11.45 -2.11 -16.48
N VAL A 252 -12.10 -3.15 -17.03
CA VAL A 252 -13.58 -3.18 -17.05
C VAL A 252 -14.11 -3.19 -15.62
N ASP A 253 -13.76 -4.22 -14.86
CA ASP A 253 -13.89 -4.23 -13.40
C ASP A 253 -12.52 -4.44 -12.75
N GLY A 254 -12.34 -3.93 -11.54
CA GLY A 254 -11.10 -4.11 -10.79
C GLY A 254 -10.90 -5.56 -10.34
N ILE A 255 -11.61 -5.95 -9.27
CA ILE A 255 -11.55 -7.30 -8.70
C ILE A 255 -12.96 -7.91 -8.67
N VAL A 256 -13.12 -9.06 -9.31
CA VAL A 256 -14.39 -9.81 -9.33
C VAL A 256 -14.24 -11.09 -8.53
N VAL A 257 -15.04 -11.25 -7.48
CA VAL A 257 -15.08 -12.41 -6.59
C VAL A 257 -16.41 -13.14 -6.76
N SER A 258 -16.35 -14.45 -7.00
CA SER A 258 -17.51 -15.25 -7.40
C SER A 258 -17.58 -16.60 -6.71
N ASN A 259 -18.72 -17.28 -6.86
CA ASN A 259 -19.01 -18.60 -6.27
C ASN A 259 -18.84 -18.58 -4.75
N ASN A 260 -17.97 -19.41 -4.15
CA ASN A 260 -17.72 -19.45 -2.71
C ASN A 260 -16.32 -18.89 -2.37
N ALA A 261 -15.72 -18.08 -3.24
CA ALA A 261 -14.37 -17.59 -3.04
C ALA A 261 -14.28 -16.64 -1.85
N ARG A 262 -13.14 -16.73 -1.13
CA ARG A 262 -12.87 -15.98 0.10
C ARG A 262 -11.45 -15.40 0.10
N PRO A 263 -11.14 -14.47 -0.82
CA PRO A 263 -9.84 -13.81 -0.85
C PRO A 263 -9.69 -12.81 0.31
N VAL A 264 -8.44 -12.54 0.69
CA VAL A 264 -8.08 -11.47 1.63
C VAL A 264 -7.47 -10.32 0.84
N LEU A 265 -8.04 -9.12 0.96
CA LEU A 265 -7.62 -7.93 0.21
C LEU A 265 -7.06 -6.89 1.17
N ARG A 266 -5.77 -6.55 1.05
CA ARG A 266 -5.12 -5.52 1.88
C ARG A 266 -4.32 -4.51 1.05
N ASN A 267 -4.35 -3.24 1.43
CA ASN A 267 -3.46 -2.21 0.87
C ASN A 267 -3.49 -2.10 -0.67
N ASN A 268 -4.59 -2.46 -1.33
CA ASN A 268 -4.70 -2.34 -2.78
C ASN A 268 -5.22 -0.96 -3.18
N VAL A 269 -4.76 -0.46 -4.32
CA VAL A 269 -5.30 0.74 -4.99
C VAL A 269 -6.15 0.26 -6.16
N ILE A 270 -7.47 0.43 -6.08
CA ILE A 270 -8.46 -0.04 -7.04
C ILE A 270 -9.29 1.16 -7.51
N GLU A 271 -8.82 1.82 -8.57
CA GLU A 271 -9.38 3.11 -8.97
C GLU A 271 -9.55 3.25 -10.48
N SER A 272 -10.46 4.13 -10.88
CA SER A 272 -10.65 4.48 -12.30
C SER A 272 -10.96 3.29 -13.20
N ASN A 273 -11.52 2.20 -12.66
CA ASN A 273 -12.05 1.11 -13.49
C ASN A 273 -13.34 1.57 -14.16
N THR A 274 -13.56 1.15 -15.41
CA THR A 274 -14.63 1.69 -16.26
C THR A 274 -16.03 1.33 -15.77
N ARG A 275 -16.15 0.26 -14.97
CA ARG A 275 -17.41 -0.16 -14.34
C ARG A 275 -17.28 -0.26 -12.83
N ASP A 276 -16.86 -1.38 -12.25
CA ASP A 276 -16.87 -1.56 -10.79
C ASP A 276 -15.46 -1.74 -10.20
N GLY A 277 -15.25 -1.30 -8.96
CA GLY A 277 -14.00 -1.50 -8.22
C GLY A 277 -13.85 -2.95 -7.74
N VAL A 278 -14.59 -3.31 -6.68
CA VAL A 278 -14.69 -4.70 -6.18
C VAL A 278 -16.12 -5.21 -6.33
N VAL A 279 -16.29 -6.37 -6.96
CA VAL A 279 -17.58 -7.02 -7.17
C VAL A 279 -17.62 -8.37 -6.48
N ALA A 280 -18.66 -8.63 -5.67
CA ALA A 280 -18.92 -9.95 -5.09
C ALA A 280 -20.24 -10.52 -5.63
N ILE A 281 -20.20 -11.73 -6.19
CA ILE A 281 -21.38 -12.42 -6.75
C ILE A 281 -21.55 -13.83 -6.17
N ALA A 282 -22.76 -14.39 -6.32
CA ALA A 282 -23.15 -15.70 -5.77
C ALA A 282 -23.00 -15.77 -4.24
N ASN A 283 -22.10 -16.61 -3.71
CA ASN A 283 -21.84 -16.78 -2.28
C ASN A 283 -20.46 -16.23 -1.88
N ALA A 284 -19.88 -15.34 -2.70
CA ALA A 284 -18.56 -14.79 -2.48
C ALA A 284 -18.52 -14.06 -1.12
N GLN A 285 -17.38 -14.15 -0.44
CA GLN A 285 -17.17 -13.49 0.84
C GLN A 285 -15.74 -12.97 0.91
N PRO A 286 -15.41 -11.91 0.12
CA PRO A 286 -14.10 -11.27 0.23
C PRO A 286 -13.95 -10.64 1.62
N ASP A 287 -12.76 -10.81 2.20
CA ASP A 287 -12.33 -10.10 3.40
C ASP A 287 -11.67 -8.79 2.97
N LEU A 288 -12.41 -7.69 3.09
CA LEU A 288 -11.93 -6.32 2.86
C LEU A 288 -11.45 -5.65 4.15
N GLY A 289 -11.30 -6.37 5.26
CA GLY A 289 -10.79 -5.84 6.52
C GLY A 289 -11.76 -6.05 7.67
N THR A 290 -11.20 -6.31 8.85
CA THR A 290 -11.90 -6.43 10.14
C THR A 290 -11.43 -5.34 11.10
N ALA A 291 -12.01 -5.28 12.30
CA ALA A 291 -11.56 -4.35 13.34
C ALA A 291 -10.12 -4.63 13.80
N GLU A 292 -9.69 -5.89 13.80
CA GLU A 292 -8.35 -6.34 14.20
C GLU A 292 -7.35 -6.30 13.04
N SER A 293 -7.83 -6.41 11.80
CA SER A 293 -7.00 -6.35 10.59
C SER A 293 -7.67 -5.46 9.55
N PRO A 294 -7.49 -4.13 9.65
CA PRO A 294 -8.01 -3.16 8.69
C PRO A 294 -7.62 -3.50 7.24
N GLY A 295 -8.50 -3.17 6.31
CA GLY A 295 -8.31 -3.43 4.88
C GLY A 295 -7.23 -2.57 4.25
N GLU A 296 -7.22 -1.27 4.58
CA GLU A 296 -6.33 -0.26 4.01
C GLU A 296 -6.39 -0.18 2.48
N ASN A 297 -7.47 -0.66 1.86
CA ASN A 297 -7.64 -0.56 0.41
C ASN A 297 -8.17 0.84 0.05
N LEU A 298 -7.62 1.43 -1.01
CA LEU A 298 -8.17 2.61 -1.68
C LEU A 298 -9.03 2.13 -2.86
N ILE A 299 -10.35 2.25 -2.74
CA ILE A 299 -11.30 1.80 -3.76
C ILE A 299 -12.20 2.98 -4.10
N ARG A 300 -11.84 3.76 -5.12
CA ARG A 300 -12.48 5.04 -5.45
C ARG A 300 -12.51 5.32 -6.94
N ASN A 301 -13.37 6.25 -7.34
CA ASN A 301 -13.42 6.77 -8.71
C ASN A 301 -13.70 5.67 -9.75
N ASN A 302 -14.42 4.61 -9.39
CA ASN A 302 -14.86 3.59 -10.34
C ASN A 302 -16.16 4.01 -11.01
N GLY A 303 -16.40 3.54 -12.24
CA GLY A 303 -17.44 4.10 -13.11
C GLY A 303 -18.88 3.96 -12.59
N ARG A 304 -19.20 2.88 -11.89
CA ARG A 304 -20.55 2.58 -11.39
C ARG A 304 -20.58 2.39 -9.87
N TYR A 305 -19.73 1.53 -9.31
CA TYR A 305 -19.63 1.31 -7.87
C TYR A 305 -18.17 1.07 -7.48
N ASP A 306 -17.77 1.58 -6.32
CA ASP A 306 -16.50 1.24 -5.71
C ASP A 306 -16.55 -0.16 -5.11
N LEU A 307 -17.65 -0.47 -4.38
CA LEU A 307 -17.90 -1.79 -3.84
C LEU A 307 -19.31 -2.25 -4.17
N TYR A 308 -19.41 -3.30 -4.98
CA TYR A 308 -20.68 -3.89 -5.36
C TYR A 308 -20.85 -5.31 -4.80
N ASN A 309 -21.62 -5.42 -3.72
CA ASN A 309 -22.08 -6.69 -3.20
C ASN A 309 -23.39 -7.13 -3.87
N ALA A 310 -23.29 -7.97 -4.91
CA ALA A 310 -24.44 -8.58 -5.58
C ALA A 310 -24.80 -9.97 -5.02
N THR A 311 -24.24 -10.36 -3.87
CA THR A 311 -24.63 -11.61 -3.19
C THR A 311 -26.04 -11.49 -2.61
N ARG A 312 -26.74 -12.62 -2.46
CA ARG A 312 -28.13 -12.62 -1.99
C ARG A 312 -28.28 -12.51 -0.47
N SER A 313 -27.29 -13.01 0.28
CA SER A 313 -27.40 -13.20 1.72
C SER A 313 -26.14 -12.83 2.51
N ASN A 314 -25.02 -12.56 1.84
CA ASN A 314 -23.78 -12.24 2.55
C ASN A 314 -23.71 -10.73 2.77
N THR A 315 -23.25 -10.34 3.95
CA THR A 315 -22.78 -8.98 4.21
C THR A 315 -21.26 -8.99 4.09
N ILE A 316 -20.71 -8.07 3.31
CA ILE A 316 -19.25 -7.88 3.21
C ILE A 316 -18.83 -6.96 4.35
N VAL A 317 -17.82 -7.37 5.11
CA VAL A 317 -17.18 -6.52 6.12
C VAL A 317 -16.02 -5.80 5.44
N ALA A 318 -16.02 -4.46 5.51
CA ALA A 318 -15.07 -3.60 4.80
C ALA A 318 -14.49 -2.54 5.75
N VAL A 319 -13.89 -2.98 6.85
CA VAL A 319 -13.31 -2.08 7.86
C VAL A 319 -11.95 -1.54 7.40
N GLY A 320 -11.72 -0.25 7.59
CA GLY A 320 -10.43 0.39 7.35
C GLY A 320 -10.12 0.67 5.88
N ASN A 321 -11.15 0.80 5.03
CA ASN A 321 -10.96 1.09 3.60
C ASN A 321 -11.34 2.53 3.25
N GLN A 322 -10.68 3.06 2.24
CA GLN A 322 -11.04 4.33 1.62
C GLN A 322 -12.00 4.05 0.45
N ILE A 323 -13.31 4.08 0.73
CA ILE A 323 -14.39 3.84 -0.24
C ILE A 323 -15.32 5.07 -0.22
N ASP A 324 -15.86 5.48 -1.36
CA ASP A 324 -16.96 6.45 -1.38
C ASP A 324 -18.26 5.74 -0.92
N PRO A 325 -18.85 6.11 0.23
CA PRO A 325 -20.06 5.46 0.73
C PRO A 325 -21.25 5.54 -0.24
N GLU A 326 -21.31 6.58 -1.08
CA GLU A 326 -22.37 6.73 -2.09
C GLU A 326 -22.21 5.73 -3.24
N GLN A 327 -21.00 5.18 -3.42
CA GLN A 327 -20.64 4.21 -4.44
C GLN A 327 -20.61 2.77 -3.90
N ILE A 328 -21.18 2.53 -2.71
CA ILE A 328 -21.41 1.20 -2.15
C ILE A 328 -22.80 0.71 -2.57
N SER A 329 -22.87 -0.50 -3.13
CA SER A 329 -24.13 -1.16 -3.48
C SER A 329 -24.22 -2.55 -2.87
N GLY A 330 -25.36 -2.87 -2.26
CA GLY A 330 -25.61 -4.14 -1.57
C GLY A 330 -25.31 -4.09 -0.08
N SER A 331 -25.38 -5.24 0.60
CA SER A 331 -25.20 -5.34 2.05
C SER A 331 -23.73 -5.26 2.44
N VAL A 332 -23.28 -4.13 2.96
CA VAL A 332 -21.88 -3.93 3.38
C VAL A 332 -21.85 -3.32 4.78
N ASP A 333 -21.07 -3.94 5.67
CA ASP A 333 -20.68 -3.36 6.95
C ASP A 333 -19.38 -2.58 6.75
N PHE A 334 -19.52 -1.29 6.43
CA PHE A 334 -18.42 -0.42 6.08
C PHE A 334 -18.02 0.48 7.25
N VAL A 335 -16.74 0.43 7.61
CA VAL A 335 -16.11 1.37 8.53
C VAL A 335 -14.92 1.98 7.79
N ALA A 336 -14.96 3.29 7.56
CA ALA A 336 -13.94 3.97 6.76
C ALA A 336 -12.53 3.86 7.36
N ALA A 337 -11.52 3.86 6.50
CA ALA A 337 -10.13 4.10 6.89
C ALA A 337 -10.03 5.47 7.57
N THR A 338 -9.39 5.51 8.73
CA THR A 338 -8.93 6.78 9.30
C THR A 338 -7.82 7.30 8.37
N VAL A 339 -8.07 8.43 7.71
CA VAL A 339 -7.16 8.98 6.69
C VAL A 339 -5.83 9.37 7.35
N ALA A 340 -4.79 8.56 7.17
CA ALA A 340 -3.40 8.96 7.34
C ALA A 340 -2.83 9.25 5.94
N GLY A 341 -2.47 10.50 5.67
CA GLY A 341 -1.87 10.91 4.41
C GLY A 341 -0.47 10.33 4.25
N ALA A 342 0.08 10.31 3.02
CA ALA A 342 1.44 9.81 2.77
C ALA A 342 2.44 10.33 3.81
N SER A 343 3.02 9.41 4.58
CA SER A 343 3.82 9.78 5.74
C SER A 343 5.09 10.51 5.32
N ARG A 344 5.26 11.74 5.82
CA ARG A 344 6.49 12.55 5.61
C ARG A 344 7.74 11.89 6.19
N PHE A 345 7.56 10.88 7.04
CA PHE A 345 8.64 10.22 7.77
C PHE A 345 8.59 8.70 7.56
N SER A 346 9.74 8.08 7.29
CA SER A 346 9.81 6.66 6.92
C SER A 346 9.49 5.70 8.06
N ASP A 347 9.56 6.15 9.32
CA ASP A 347 9.36 5.37 10.54
C ASP A 347 8.03 5.67 11.25
N VAL A 348 7.11 6.34 10.55
CA VAL A 348 5.80 6.74 11.09
C VAL A 348 4.66 5.92 10.46
N THR A 349 4.85 5.36 9.26
CA THR A 349 3.88 4.44 8.65
C THR A 349 3.55 3.27 9.56
N GLY A 350 2.26 3.05 9.82
CA GLY A 350 1.76 2.00 10.74
C GLY A 350 1.94 2.30 12.23
N HIS A 351 2.48 3.47 12.61
CA HIS A 351 2.61 3.87 14.00
C HIS A 351 1.28 4.43 14.55
N TRP A 352 0.93 4.15 15.81
CA TRP A 352 -0.35 4.58 16.41
C TRP A 352 -0.58 6.09 16.40
N ALA A 353 0.50 6.86 16.40
CA ALA A 353 0.50 8.31 16.37
C ALA A 353 0.65 8.91 14.96
N ALA A 354 0.64 8.08 13.91
CA ALA A 354 0.96 8.51 12.54
C ALA A 354 0.16 9.73 12.09
N ALA A 355 -1.17 9.66 12.21
CA ALA A 355 -2.06 10.74 11.81
C ALA A 355 -1.79 12.04 12.56
N TYR A 356 -1.49 11.99 13.87
CA TYR A 356 -1.12 13.19 14.64
C TYR A 356 0.21 13.78 14.19
N ILE A 357 1.20 12.91 13.95
CA ILE A 357 2.54 13.32 13.54
C ILE A 357 2.48 13.97 12.16
N GLU A 358 1.78 13.36 11.21
CA GLU A 358 1.61 13.88 9.85
C GLU A 358 0.85 15.20 9.85
N ALA A 359 -0.26 15.29 10.60
CA ALA A 359 -1.07 16.50 10.63
C ALA A 359 -0.32 17.69 11.25
N LEU A 360 0.53 17.44 12.27
CA LEU A 360 1.41 18.47 12.84
C LEU A 360 2.59 18.82 11.93
N ALA A 361 3.15 17.84 11.22
CA ALA A 361 4.24 18.07 10.28
C ALA A 361 3.79 18.86 9.04
N ASN A 362 2.55 18.66 8.59
CA ASN A 362 1.94 19.45 7.52
C ASN A 362 1.60 20.88 7.94
N ARG A 363 1.54 21.14 9.25
CA ARG A 363 1.38 22.48 9.84
C ARG A 363 2.72 23.11 10.23
N ASP A 364 3.84 22.49 9.88
CA ASP A 364 5.20 22.89 10.27
C ASP A 364 5.39 23.06 11.80
N VAL A 365 4.56 22.38 12.61
CA VAL A 365 4.64 22.40 14.09
C VAL A 365 5.75 21.48 14.58
N ILE A 366 5.95 20.35 13.91
CA ILE A 366 6.99 19.38 14.23
C ILE A 366 7.81 19.03 12.99
N GLY A 367 9.08 18.72 13.21
CA GLY A 367 10.01 18.26 12.18
C GLY A 367 10.62 16.91 12.51
N GLY A 368 11.07 16.23 11.46
CA GLY A 368 11.88 15.01 11.55
C GLY A 368 13.37 15.31 11.55
N PHE A 369 14.14 14.24 11.43
CA PHE A 369 15.59 14.24 11.34
C PHE A 369 16.05 14.28 9.87
N PRO A 370 17.30 14.69 9.60
CA PRO A 370 17.83 14.75 8.23
C PRO A 370 17.84 13.41 7.49
N ASP A 371 17.77 12.29 8.23
CA ASP A 371 17.68 10.93 7.70
C ASP A 371 16.27 10.53 7.21
N GLY A 372 15.29 11.44 7.31
CA GLY A 372 13.91 11.18 6.90
C GLY A 372 13.04 10.52 7.97
N THR A 373 13.55 10.33 9.19
CA THR A 373 12.79 9.75 10.31
C THR A 373 12.16 10.82 11.21
N TYR A 374 11.09 10.48 11.93
CA TYR A 374 10.56 11.28 13.04
C TYR A 374 11.04 10.77 14.40
N ARG A 375 11.34 9.49 14.54
CA ARG A 375 11.68 8.77 15.79
C ARG A 375 10.59 8.89 16.85
N PRO A 376 9.38 8.35 16.58
CA PRO A 376 8.20 8.56 17.43
C PRO A 376 8.37 8.07 18.88
N ASN A 377 9.22 7.06 19.10
CA ASN A 377 9.43 6.45 20.42
C ASN A 377 10.53 7.12 21.26
N GLU A 378 11.27 8.08 20.71
CA GLU A 378 12.30 8.81 21.46
C GLU A 378 11.67 9.79 22.47
N PRO A 379 12.28 9.97 23.66
CA PRO A 379 11.79 10.90 24.66
C PRO A 379 11.99 12.36 24.27
N VAL A 380 11.13 13.24 24.77
CA VAL A 380 11.17 14.69 24.50
C VAL A 380 11.76 15.45 25.68
N THR A 381 12.71 16.35 25.43
CA THR A 381 13.23 17.28 26.44
C THR A 381 12.30 18.47 26.68
N ARG A 382 12.37 19.10 27.85
CA ARG A 382 11.58 20.29 28.19
C ARG A 382 11.79 21.45 27.20
N ALA A 383 13.01 21.63 26.68
CA ALA A 383 13.30 22.64 25.66
C ALA A 383 12.64 22.30 24.30
N GLN A 384 12.69 21.04 23.87
CA GLN A 384 12.00 20.59 22.65
C GLN A 384 10.48 20.74 22.78
N PHE A 385 9.92 20.39 23.93
CA PHE A 385 8.50 20.58 24.19
C PHE A 385 8.10 22.07 24.14
N ALA A 386 8.92 22.97 24.71
CA ALA A 386 8.70 24.42 24.61
C ALA A 386 8.70 24.92 23.14
N ALA A 387 9.60 24.39 22.31
CA ALA A 387 9.65 24.71 20.89
C ALA A 387 8.38 24.25 20.14
N ILE A 388 7.89 23.03 20.43
CA ILE A 388 6.67 22.50 19.83
C ILE A 388 5.45 23.32 20.26
N VAL A 389 5.34 23.68 21.54
CA VAL A 389 4.27 24.56 22.04
C VAL A 389 4.31 25.93 21.36
N ASN A 390 5.50 26.52 21.24
CA ASN A 390 5.66 27.81 20.59
C ASN A 390 5.25 27.75 19.11
N ALA A 391 5.63 26.69 18.39
CA ALA A 391 5.26 26.49 16.99
C ALA A 391 3.74 26.24 16.83
N ALA A 392 3.13 25.45 17.73
CA ALA A 392 1.72 25.11 17.67
C ALA A 392 0.79 26.29 17.98
N PHE A 393 1.10 27.06 19.03
CA PHE A 393 0.14 28.02 19.61
C PHE A 393 0.57 29.47 19.48
N SER A 394 1.84 29.76 19.16
CA SER A 394 2.42 31.12 19.19
C SER A 394 1.94 31.93 20.41
N PRO A 395 2.22 31.48 21.65
CA PRO A 395 1.54 31.99 22.84
C PRO A 395 1.68 33.50 23.02
N THR A 396 0.56 34.17 23.29
CA THR A 396 0.57 35.60 23.62
C THR A 396 1.11 35.81 25.03
N PRO A 397 1.93 36.86 25.27
CA PRO A 397 2.46 37.11 26.61
C PRO A 397 1.40 37.52 27.64
N GLU A 398 1.34 36.79 28.76
CA GLU A 398 0.43 37.07 29.89
C GLU A 398 1.15 37.38 31.19
N ARG A 399 2.44 37.00 31.27
CA ARG A 399 3.34 37.40 32.35
C ARG A 399 4.65 37.94 31.80
N SER A 400 5.33 38.70 32.64
CA SER A 400 6.68 39.21 32.34
C SER A 400 7.66 38.06 32.13
N GLY A 401 8.65 38.26 31.27
CA GLY A 401 9.71 37.27 31.06
C GLY A 401 10.57 37.09 32.32
N ILE A 402 11.30 35.97 32.38
CA ILE A 402 12.23 35.64 33.46
C ILE A 402 13.55 35.16 32.86
N THR A 403 14.68 35.46 33.50
CA THR A 403 15.96 34.85 33.12
C THR A 403 16.17 33.57 33.93
N PHE A 404 16.25 32.42 33.26
CA PHE A 404 16.60 31.15 33.89
C PHE A 404 18.13 31.00 33.91
N PRO A 405 18.78 30.81 35.07
CA PRO A 405 20.24 30.74 35.15
C PRO A 405 20.86 29.57 34.36
N ASP A 406 20.09 28.50 34.14
CA ASP A 406 20.50 27.31 33.39
C ASP A 406 20.12 27.34 31.90
N VAL A 407 19.58 28.47 31.43
CA VAL A 407 19.29 28.70 30.01
C VAL A 407 20.10 29.90 29.53
N ARG A 408 21.21 29.61 28.83
CA ARG A 408 22.05 30.66 28.25
C ARG A 408 21.26 31.49 27.22
N SER A 409 21.66 32.75 27.04
CA SER A 409 21.02 33.64 26.06
C SER A 409 21.18 33.17 24.61
N ASP A 410 22.26 32.43 24.31
CA ASP A 410 22.57 31.83 23.02
C ASP A 410 22.01 30.41 22.84
N PHE A 411 21.30 29.88 23.84
CA PHE A 411 20.68 28.56 23.75
C PHE A 411 19.59 28.55 22.68
N TRP A 412 19.62 27.58 21.75
CA TRP A 412 18.69 27.50 20.61
C TRP A 412 17.21 27.58 21.01
N GLY A 413 16.86 27.03 22.18
CA GLY A 413 15.49 27.00 22.69
C GLY A 413 15.11 28.24 23.53
N ASN A 414 16.01 29.21 23.73
CA ASN A 414 15.78 30.34 24.65
C ASN A 414 14.49 31.10 24.31
N ALA A 415 14.32 31.50 23.04
CA ALA A 415 13.15 32.24 22.59
C ALA A 415 11.84 31.44 22.79
N ALA A 416 11.85 30.15 22.45
CA ALA A 416 10.69 29.28 22.64
C ALA A 416 10.35 29.08 24.12
N ILE A 417 11.37 28.91 24.97
CA ILE A 417 11.21 28.81 26.43
C ILE A 417 10.59 30.09 26.99
N GLN A 418 11.08 31.26 26.57
CA GLN A 418 10.52 32.55 26.99
C GLN A 418 9.07 32.71 26.53
N SER A 419 8.75 32.33 25.29
CA SER A 419 7.40 32.40 24.74
C SER A 419 6.43 31.50 25.51
N ALA A 420 6.76 30.21 25.65
CA ALA A 420 5.95 29.24 26.39
C ALA A 420 5.83 29.61 27.88
N TYR A 421 6.88 30.22 28.47
CA TYR A 421 6.81 30.74 29.83
C TYR A 421 5.82 31.90 29.92
N ARG A 422 5.99 32.93 29.08
CA ARG A 422 5.17 34.15 29.14
C ARG A 422 3.70 33.88 28.83
N GLY A 423 3.40 32.89 27.98
CA GLY A 423 2.04 32.45 27.67
C GLY A 423 1.46 31.41 28.63
N ASN A 424 2.03 31.22 29.82
CA ASN A 424 1.55 30.29 30.87
C ASN A 424 1.52 28.79 30.50
N PHE A 425 2.08 28.38 29.36
CA PHE A 425 2.21 26.97 29.02
C PHE A 425 3.23 26.26 29.91
N LEU A 426 4.41 26.85 30.11
CA LEU A 426 5.48 26.21 30.89
C LEU A 426 5.94 27.08 32.05
N SER A 427 6.34 26.48 33.16
CA SER A 427 6.97 27.18 34.28
C SER A 427 8.33 26.56 34.62
N GLY A 428 9.19 27.36 35.23
CA GLY A 428 10.41 26.88 35.86
C GLY A 428 10.14 26.15 37.19
N TYR A 429 11.20 25.65 37.79
CA TYR A 429 11.17 25.03 39.11
C TYR A 429 11.33 26.07 40.23
N PRO A 430 11.02 25.73 41.48
CA PRO A 430 11.14 26.66 42.63
C PRO A 430 12.56 27.22 42.84
N ASP A 431 13.58 26.53 42.34
CA ASP A 431 14.99 26.95 42.36
C ASP A 431 15.36 27.94 41.24
N ALA A 432 14.36 28.51 40.56
CA ALA A 432 14.49 29.41 39.41
C ALA A 432 15.18 28.78 38.18
N THR A 433 15.30 27.46 38.08
CA THR A 433 15.81 26.77 36.89
C THR A 433 14.71 26.36 35.93
N PHE A 434 15.03 26.18 34.64
CA PHE A 434 14.10 25.63 33.65
C PHE A 434 14.31 24.14 33.37
N ARG A 435 15.55 23.66 33.48
CA ARG A 435 16.05 22.31 33.17
C ARG A 435 15.81 21.91 31.71
N PRO A 436 16.42 22.61 30.74
CA PRO A 436 16.08 22.46 29.31
C PRO A 436 16.32 21.06 28.74
N ASN A 437 17.33 20.35 29.23
CA ASN A 437 17.70 19.01 28.74
C ASN A 437 16.99 17.87 29.49
N GLN A 438 16.20 18.18 30.52
CA GLN A 438 15.46 17.15 31.26
C GLN A 438 14.32 16.62 30.38
N GLN A 439 14.15 15.30 30.32
CA GLN A 439 13.02 14.66 29.65
C GLN A 439 11.72 15.00 30.38
N ILE A 440 10.68 15.39 29.65
CA ILE A 440 9.43 15.85 30.23
C ILE A 440 8.50 14.67 30.56
N PRO A 441 8.00 14.53 31.80
CA PRO A 441 6.99 13.52 32.12
C PRO A 441 5.65 13.81 31.44
N ARG A 442 4.89 12.75 31.12
CA ARG A 442 3.55 12.84 30.50
C ARG A 442 2.63 13.80 31.25
N VAL A 443 2.59 13.72 32.59
CA VAL A 443 1.76 14.60 33.42
C VAL A 443 2.13 16.07 33.26
N GLN A 444 3.41 16.40 33.10
CA GLN A 444 3.85 17.79 32.96
C GLN A 444 3.48 18.35 31.58
N ALA A 445 3.54 17.55 30.53
CA ALA A 445 3.08 17.95 29.20
C ALA A 445 1.56 18.26 29.20
N LEU A 446 0.75 17.41 29.83
CA LEU A 446 -0.70 17.62 29.91
C LEU A 446 -1.09 18.81 30.80
N VAL A 447 -0.44 18.99 31.95
CA VAL A 447 -0.62 20.18 32.81
C VAL A 447 -0.26 21.45 32.05
N SER A 448 0.81 21.41 31.25
CA SER A 448 1.24 22.54 30.42
C SER A 448 0.16 22.97 29.43
N LEU A 449 -0.43 22.01 28.72
CA LEU A 449 -1.50 22.29 27.75
C LEU A 449 -2.78 22.78 28.42
N ALA A 450 -3.19 22.15 29.53
CA ALA A 450 -4.36 22.61 30.28
C ALA A 450 -4.19 24.05 30.80
N SER A 451 -2.99 24.40 31.28
CA SER A 451 -2.68 25.74 31.78
C SER A 451 -2.63 26.78 30.66
N GLY A 452 -1.93 26.48 29.56
CA GLY A 452 -1.80 27.39 28.41
C GLY A 452 -3.12 27.63 27.67
N LEU A 453 -3.97 26.61 27.57
CA LEU A 453 -5.33 26.73 27.03
C LEU A 453 -6.34 27.33 28.03
N LYS A 454 -5.90 27.64 29.27
CA LYS A 454 -6.73 28.18 30.35
C LYS A 454 -7.96 27.35 30.64
N LEU A 455 -7.81 26.02 30.63
CA LEU A 455 -8.92 25.14 30.94
C LEU A 455 -9.34 25.34 32.41
N PRO A 456 -10.65 25.43 32.70
CA PRO A 456 -11.12 25.43 34.08
C PRO A 456 -10.72 24.11 34.76
N THR A 457 -10.53 24.14 36.08
CA THR A 457 -10.25 22.94 36.87
C THR A 457 -11.34 21.89 36.61
N GLY A 458 -10.92 20.70 36.18
CA GLY A 458 -11.85 19.63 35.79
C GLY A 458 -12.38 18.86 36.99
N ASP A 459 -13.49 18.15 36.78
CA ASP A 459 -14.04 17.25 37.79
C ASP A 459 -13.15 16.02 37.95
N THR A 460 -12.63 15.82 39.15
CA THR A 460 -11.76 14.70 39.51
C THR A 460 -12.40 13.33 39.31
N THR A 461 -13.74 13.23 39.21
CA THR A 461 -14.41 11.98 38.82
C THR A 461 -13.93 11.46 37.46
N ALA A 462 -13.50 12.34 36.55
CA ALA A 462 -12.93 11.97 35.25
C ALA A 462 -11.67 11.10 35.38
N LEU A 463 -10.95 11.20 36.50
CA LEU A 463 -9.74 10.40 36.76
C LEU A 463 -10.04 8.94 37.09
N THR A 464 -11.28 8.59 37.47
CA THR A 464 -11.68 7.20 37.78
C THR A 464 -11.52 6.23 36.60
N ARG A 465 -11.39 6.79 35.38
CA ARG A 465 -11.02 6.06 34.17
C ARG A 465 -9.64 5.39 34.26
N TYR A 466 -8.71 6.00 34.99
CA TYR A 466 -7.33 5.56 34.99
C TYR A 466 -7.09 4.59 36.15
N GLN A 467 -6.59 3.40 35.83
CA GLN A 467 -6.21 2.40 36.83
C GLN A 467 -5.06 2.90 37.71
N ASP A 468 -4.23 3.80 37.17
CA ASP A 468 -3.09 4.43 37.81
C ASP A 468 -3.35 5.89 38.25
N ALA A 469 -4.62 6.31 38.39
CA ALA A 469 -4.98 7.66 38.84
C ALA A 469 -4.30 8.09 40.14
N GLY A 470 -4.04 7.14 41.05
CA GLY A 470 -3.33 7.38 42.31
C GLY A 470 -1.87 7.84 42.14
N GLN A 471 -1.29 7.69 40.94
CA GLN A 471 0.07 8.17 40.63
C GLN A 471 0.10 9.63 40.16
N VAL A 472 -1.06 10.26 39.95
CA VAL A 472 -1.15 11.67 39.56
C VAL A 472 -0.79 12.56 40.74
N PRO A 473 0.23 13.43 40.64
CA PRO A 473 0.58 14.36 41.71
C PRO A 473 -0.58 15.28 42.08
N ALA A 474 -0.72 15.62 43.37
CA ALA A 474 -1.82 16.44 43.87
C ALA A 474 -2.00 17.77 43.11
N TYR A 475 -0.89 18.43 42.75
CA TYR A 475 -0.92 19.69 42.00
C TYR A 475 -1.46 19.56 40.57
N ALA A 476 -1.43 18.35 39.99
CA ALA A 476 -1.82 18.08 38.61
C ALA A 476 -3.26 17.57 38.48
N THR A 477 -3.88 17.12 39.58
CA THR A 477 -5.19 16.45 39.59
C THR A 477 -6.26 17.21 38.79
N GLY A 478 -6.46 18.48 39.12
CA GLY A 478 -7.45 19.33 38.44
C GLY A 478 -7.17 19.58 36.96
N ALA A 479 -5.89 19.71 36.59
CA ALA A 479 -5.48 19.94 35.20
C ALA A 479 -5.60 18.67 34.35
N ILE A 480 -5.25 17.50 34.90
CA ILE A 480 -5.41 16.22 34.22
C ILE A 480 -6.89 15.85 34.09
N ALA A 481 -7.71 16.15 35.10
CA ALA A 481 -9.16 16.01 35.00
C ALA A 481 -9.71 16.87 33.86
N ALA A 482 -9.30 18.14 33.77
CA ALA A 482 -9.72 19.03 32.70
C ALA A 482 -9.29 18.53 31.32
N ALA A 483 -8.02 18.15 31.17
CA ALA A 483 -7.48 17.61 29.92
C ALA A 483 -8.22 16.32 29.50
N THR A 484 -8.59 15.48 30.46
CA THR A 484 -9.37 14.24 30.22
C THR A 484 -10.78 14.58 29.73
N GLN A 485 -11.50 15.48 30.40
CA GLN A 485 -12.85 15.91 30.01
C GLN A 485 -12.89 16.59 28.64
N ARG A 486 -11.81 17.29 28.29
CA ARG A 486 -11.67 18.01 27.02
C ARG A 486 -11.12 17.15 25.87
N GLY A 487 -10.91 15.85 26.10
CA GLY A 487 -10.40 14.94 25.08
C GLY A 487 -8.95 15.23 24.66
N ILE A 488 -8.15 15.88 25.49
CA ILE A 488 -6.74 16.17 25.20
C ILE A 488 -5.85 14.95 25.46
N VAL A 489 -6.25 14.08 26.37
CA VAL A 489 -5.46 12.91 26.76
C VAL A 489 -5.57 11.80 25.71
N VAL A 490 -4.41 11.31 25.27
CA VAL A 490 -4.28 10.14 24.40
C VAL A 490 -3.37 9.10 25.07
N ASN A 491 -3.89 7.89 25.24
CA ASN A 491 -3.23 6.83 26.00
C ASN A 491 -3.09 5.59 25.13
N TYR A 492 -1.86 5.33 24.68
CA TYR A 492 -1.49 4.14 23.91
C TYR A 492 -0.62 3.19 24.75
N PRO A 493 -0.80 1.87 24.66
CA PRO A 493 -1.89 1.18 23.95
C PRO A 493 -3.18 1.08 24.76
N ASN A 494 -3.14 1.33 26.07
CA ASN A 494 -4.28 1.17 26.99
C ASN A 494 -4.84 2.53 27.42
N VAL A 495 -6.07 2.84 27.01
CA VAL A 495 -6.75 4.11 27.34
C VAL A 495 -6.95 4.36 28.83
N GLN A 496 -7.00 3.28 29.64
CA GLN A 496 -7.16 3.32 31.08
C GLN A 496 -5.84 3.45 31.85
N GLN A 497 -4.71 3.62 31.16
CA GLN A 497 -3.40 3.76 31.77
C GLN A 497 -2.78 5.11 31.39
N LEU A 498 -2.68 6.04 32.35
CA LEU A 498 -2.17 7.38 32.10
C LEU A 498 -0.64 7.44 32.05
N ASN A 499 0.03 6.61 32.84
CA ASN A 499 1.47 6.60 33.10
C ASN A 499 2.02 7.99 33.44
N PRO A 500 1.46 8.72 34.44
CA PRO A 500 1.70 10.14 34.63
C PRO A 500 3.17 10.51 34.84
N ASN A 501 3.94 9.62 35.47
CA ASN A 501 5.34 9.85 35.82
C ASN A 501 6.34 9.29 34.77
N GLN A 502 5.85 8.62 33.73
CA GLN A 502 6.70 8.17 32.62
C GLN A 502 7.11 9.37 31.76
N VAL A 503 8.33 9.31 31.21
CA VAL A 503 8.81 10.30 30.22
C VAL A 503 7.94 10.24 28.96
N ALA A 504 7.56 11.40 28.44
CA ALA A 504 6.76 11.50 27.24
C ALA A 504 7.62 11.27 26.00
N THR A 505 7.16 10.39 25.11
CA THR A 505 7.75 10.16 23.79
C THR A 505 7.34 11.27 22.81
N ARG A 506 8.03 11.33 21.67
CA ARG A 506 7.69 12.24 20.57
C ARG A 506 6.30 11.96 19.99
N ALA A 507 5.83 10.70 20.03
CA ALA A 507 4.48 10.31 19.66
C ALA A 507 3.44 10.83 20.68
N ASP A 508 3.73 10.70 21.98
CA ASP A 508 2.85 11.22 23.03
C ASP A 508 2.64 12.72 22.91
N VAL A 509 3.75 13.46 22.75
CA VAL A 509 3.72 14.92 22.61
C VAL A 509 2.95 15.31 21.34
N ALA A 510 3.16 14.63 20.22
CA ALA A 510 2.42 14.91 18.99
C ALA A 510 0.91 14.71 19.18
N ALA A 511 0.50 13.61 19.81
CA ALA A 511 -0.91 13.33 20.08
C ALA A 511 -1.54 14.38 21.02
N PHE A 512 -0.88 14.73 22.12
CA PHE A 512 -1.38 15.73 23.07
C PHE A 512 -1.49 17.12 22.44
N ILE A 513 -0.48 17.54 21.68
CA ILE A 513 -0.47 18.86 21.02
C ILE A 513 -1.59 18.93 19.97
N TYR A 514 -1.76 17.87 19.17
CA TYR A 514 -2.82 17.85 18.17
C TYR A 514 -4.20 17.93 18.81
N GLN A 515 -4.47 17.16 19.86
CA GLN A 515 -5.75 17.23 20.56
C GLN A 515 -5.97 18.57 21.26
N ALA A 516 -4.91 19.21 21.76
CA ALA A 516 -4.99 20.57 22.28
C ALA A 516 -5.35 21.60 21.18
N LEU A 517 -4.85 21.43 19.94
CA LEU A 517 -5.26 22.25 18.79
C LEU A 517 -6.72 22.00 18.41
N VAL A 518 -7.19 20.75 18.43
CA VAL A 518 -8.61 20.41 18.21
C VAL A 518 -9.47 21.09 19.27
N ASN A 519 -9.08 20.99 20.54
CA ASN A 519 -9.79 21.62 21.65
C ASN A 519 -9.84 23.16 21.52
N ALA A 520 -8.79 23.77 20.98
CA ALA A 520 -8.73 25.21 20.70
C ALA A 520 -9.49 25.62 19.42
N GLY A 521 -10.11 24.68 18.69
CA GLY A 521 -10.78 24.95 17.41
C GLY A 521 -9.82 25.27 16.26
N GLN A 522 -8.55 24.89 16.38
CA GLN A 522 -7.47 25.19 15.43
C GLN A 522 -7.11 23.98 14.53
N ALA A 523 -7.72 22.81 14.78
CA ALA A 523 -7.57 21.61 13.98
C ALA A 523 -8.85 20.78 13.97
N GLU A 524 -9.03 19.98 12.91
CA GLU A 524 -10.13 19.02 12.81
C GLU A 524 -9.81 17.77 13.63
N ALA A 525 -10.84 17.18 14.24
CA ALA A 525 -10.68 15.99 15.06
C ALA A 525 -10.20 14.80 14.21
N ILE A 526 -9.13 14.15 14.66
CA ILE A 526 -8.67 12.88 14.09
C ILE A 526 -9.26 11.73 14.92
N PRO A 527 -10.05 10.82 14.32
CA PRO A 527 -10.56 9.65 15.04
C PRO A 527 -9.41 8.78 15.54
N SER A 528 -9.46 8.39 16.81
CA SER A 528 -8.44 7.54 17.42
C SER A 528 -9.02 6.66 18.53
N PRO A 529 -8.73 5.34 18.52
CA PRO A 529 -9.15 4.43 19.58
C PRO A 529 -8.41 4.69 20.90
N TYR A 530 -7.33 5.48 20.86
CA TYR A 530 -6.51 5.83 22.02
C TYR A 530 -6.95 7.14 22.69
N LEU A 531 -7.97 7.80 22.13
CA LEU A 531 -8.53 9.04 22.65
C LEU A 531 -9.36 8.77 23.90
N VAL A 532 -9.08 9.54 24.95
CA VAL A 532 -9.77 9.43 26.23
C VAL A 532 -10.95 10.41 26.25
N LEU A 533 -12.10 9.97 25.73
CA LEU A 533 -13.35 10.75 25.69
C LEU A 533 -14.16 10.61 26.98
N SER A 534 -14.60 11.69 27.63
CA SER A 534 -15.58 11.60 28.74
C SER A 534 -16.93 11.08 28.24
N SER A 535 -17.63 10.29 29.07
CA SER A 535 -18.95 9.71 28.78
C SER A 535 -20.06 10.72 28.46
N ASP A 536 -19.79 12.02 28.55
CA ASP A 536 -20.75 13.11 28.32
C ASP A 536 -20.41 14.03 27.13
N VAL A 537 -19.50 13.63 26.23
CA VAL A 537 -19.19 14.43 25.02
C VAL A 537 -19.56 13.66 23.75
N ASN A 538 -20.75 13.98 23.24
CA ASN A 538 -21.17 13.66 21.88
C ASN A 538 -20.36 14.52 20.90
N PRO A 539 -19.58 13.96 19.95
CA PRO A 539 -18.68 14.74 19.10
C PRO A 539 -19.37 15.51 17.93
N LEU A 540 -20.64 15.90 18.08
CA LEU A 540 -21.40 16.68 17.09
C LEU A 540 -22.18 17.85 17.71
N GLN A 541 -21.59 18.58 18.67
CA GLN A 541 -22.11 19.89 19.08
C GLN A 541 -21.06 20.99 18.96
#